data_AF-A0A6G1LA12-F1
#
_entry.id   AF-A0A6G1LA12-F1
#
_cell.length_a   1.000
_cell.length_b   1.000
_cell.length_c   1.000
_cell.angle_alpha   90.00
_cell.angle_beta   90.00
_cell.angle_gamma   90.00
#
_symmetry.space_group_name_H-M   'P 1'
#
loop_
_entity.id
_entity.type
_entity.pdbx_description
1 polymer ?
#
loop_
_entity_poly.entity_id
_entity_poly.type
_entity_poly.pdbx_seq_one_letter_code
_entity_poly.pdbx_strand_id
1 'polypeptide(L)'
;MATTNHTNASCPLLNLPPELRNTIYELALLSAQPIEIPSNGRLSAPPLIQVCRQTRSEATAIYYGQNAFRCIVVYEMCRTAYDWLTHLPRTTVPMIHNLQTLRLSGHKTHILLPGSFKQNWTLSFGEEGEE
;
A
#
# COMPACT_ATOMS: atom_id res chain seq x y z
N MET A 1 47.89 -0.95 22.53
CA MET A 1 46.66 -0.13 22.42
C MET A 1 45.62 -1.00 21.74
N ALA A 2 44.66 -1.54 22.49
CA ALA A 2 43.65 -2.44 21.96
C ALA A 2 42.47 -1.60 21.45
N THR A 3 42.23 -1.62 20.14
CA THR A 3 41.04 -1.03 19.52
C THR A 3 39.84 -1.92 19.85
N THR A 4 39.03 -1.49 20.81
CA THR A 4 37.73 -2.11 21.08
C THR A 4 36.81 -1.82 19.89
N ASN A 5 36.65 -2.80 18.99
CA ASN A 5 35.56 -2.82 18.03
C ASN A 5 34.25 -2.85 18.83
N HIS A 6 33.68 -1.67 19.07
CA HIS A 6 32.32 -1.53 19.55
C HIS A 6 31.43 -2.08 18.45
N THR A 7 31.11 -3.37 18.50
CA THR A 7 30.01 -3.95 17.75
C THR A 7 28.74 -3.32 18.31
N ASN A 8 28.45 -2.11 17.85
CA ASN A 8 27.09 -1.58 17.78
C ASN A 8 26.26 -2.78 17.34
N ALA A 9 25.32 -3.21 18.18
CA ALA A 9 24.46 -4.35 17.90
C ALA A 9 23.61 -3.98 16.68
N SER A 10 24.20 -4.14 15.49
CA SER A 10 23.62 -3.77 14.23
C SER A 10 22.51 -4.77 13.97
N CYS A 11 21.30 -4.25 13.76
CA CYS A 11 20.12 -5.05 13.47
C CYS A 11 20.47 -6.10 12.39
N PRO A 12 20.37 -7.42 12.66
CA PRO A 12 20.79 -8.45 11.73
C PRO A 12 20.13 -8.34 10.35
N LEU A 13 18.88 -7.87 10.32
CA LEU A 13 18.15 -7.60 9.08
C LEU A 13 18.84 -6.54 8.21
N LEU A 14 19.39 -5.49 8.81
CA LEU A 14 20.03 -4.39 8.08
C LEU A 14 21.46 -4.74 7.60
N ASN A 15 22.04 -5.81 8.15
CA ASN A 15 23.33 -6.35 7.68
C ASN A 15 23.18 -7.23 6.43
N LEU A 16 21.95 -7.62 6.06
CA LEU A 16 21.70 -8.37 4.83
C LEU A 16 21.85 -7.46 3.61
N PRO A 17 22.27 -7.99 2.45
CA PRO A 17 22.18 -7.28 1.17
C PRO A 17 20.75 -6.78 0.88
N PRO A 18 20.61 -5.63 0.18
CA PRO A 18 19.29 -5.06 -0.15
C PRO A 18 18.34 -6.04 -0.84
N GLU A 19 18.86 -6.94 -1.68
CA GLU A 19 18.07 -7.93 -2.42
C GLU A 19 17.37 -8.90 -1.47
N LEU A 20 18.11 -9.41 -0.48
CA LEU A 20 17.55 -10.31 0.54
C LEU A 20 16.56 -9.58 1.46
N ARG A 21 16.81 -8.30 1.76
CA ARG A 21 15.85 -7.49 2.52
C ARG A 21 14.55 -7.33 1.74
N ASN A 22 14.63 -7.04 0.44
CA ASN A 22 13.46 -6.92 -0.42
C ASN A 22 12.66 -8.23 -0.46
N THR A 23 13.31 -9.39 -0.61
CA THR A 23 12.62 -10.69 -0.55
C THR A 23 11.89 -10.89 0.79
N ILE A 24 12.52 -10.53 1.91
CA ILE A 24 11.87 -10.61 3.24
C ILE A 24 10.65 -9.67 3.31
N TYR A 25 10.79 -8.44 2.80
CA TYR A 25 9.68 -7.48 2.77
C TYR A 25 8.54 -7.95 1.89
N GLU A 26 8.82 -8.49 0.71
CA GLU A 26 7.82 -9.05 -0.21
C GLU A 26 7.03 -10.17 0.46
N LEU A 27 7.74 -11.13 1.08
CA LEU A 27 7.12 -12.23 1.81
C LEU A 27 6.27 -11.78 3.00
N ALA A 28 6.66 -10.69 3.68
CA ALA A 28 5.98 -10.21 4.87
C ALA A 28 4.83 -9.22 4.59
N LEU A 29 4.85 -8.53 3.45
CA LEU A 29 3.99 -7.37 3.19
C LEU A 29 3.07 -7.53 1.99
N LEU A 30 3.35 -8.45 1.07
CA LEU A 30 2.47 -8.67 -0.08
C LEU A 30 1.35 -9.63 0.27
N SER A 31 0.15 -9.26 -0.15
CA SER A 31 -1.03 -10.10 -0.09
C SER A 31 -1.42 -10.51 -1.50
N ALA A 32 -1.75 -11.80 -1.68
CA ALA A 32 -2.31 -12.31 -2.94
C ALA A 32 -3.72 -11.74 -3.21
N GLN A 33 -4.43 -11.32 -2.16
CA GLN A 33 -5.76 -10.72 -2.26
C GLN A 33 -5.69 -9.21 -1.99
N PRO A 34 -6.55 -8.39 -2.64
CA PRO A 34 -6.60 -6.97 -2.38
C PRO A 34 -6.87 -6.65 -0.91
N ILE A 35 -6.09 -5.73 -0.35
CA ILE A 35 -6.22 -5.28 1.03
C ILE A 35 -7.45 -4.41 1.14
N GLU A 36 -8.41 -4.82 1.97
CA GLU A 36 -9.65 -4.08 2.17
C GLU A 36 -9.41 -2.84 3.04
N ILE A 37 -9.79 -1.69 2.49
CA ILE A 37 -9.78 -0.42 3.21
C ILE A 37 -11.06 -0.37 4.06
N PRO A 38 -10.93 -0.24 5.38
CA PRO A 38 -12.09 -0.16 6.27
C PRO A 38 -12.93 1.07 5.94
N SER A 39 -14.24 1.01 6.18
CA SER A 39 -15.19 2.06 5.79
C SER A 39 -14.86 3.45 6.36
N ASN A 40 -14.14 3.50 7.48
CA ASN A 40 -13.66 4.74 8.12
C ASN A 40 -12.41 5.35 7.46
N GLY A 41 -11.89 4.75 6.38
CA GLY A 41 -10.70 5.19 5.66
C GLY A 41 -9.38 5.01 6.43
N ARG A 42 -9.39 4.40 7.62
CA ARG A 42 -8.21 4.28 8.48
C ARG A 42 -7.58 2.90 8.35
N LEU A 43 -6.82 2.70 7.27
CA LEU A 43 -5.95 1.53 7.14
C LEU A 43 -4.62 1.79 7.87
N SER A 44 -4.31 0.99 8.88
CA SER A 44 -3.04 1.09 9.60
C SER A 44 -1.89 0.55 8.74
N ALA A 45 -0.76 1.25 8.73
CA ALA A 45 0.44 0.75 8.07
C ALA A 45 0.96 -0.51 8.79
N PRO A 46 1.46 -1.53 8.07
CA PRO A 46 2.05 -2.72 8.68
C PRO A 46 3.15 -2.37 9.69
N PRO A 47 3.24 -3.09 10.84
CA PRO A 47 4.23 -2.81 11.89
C PRO A 47 5.68 -2.75 11.37
N LEU A 48 6.01 -3.58 10.38
CA LEU A 48 7.34 -3.63 9.77
C LEU A 48 7.77 -2.29 9.16
N ILE A 49 6.85 -1.54 8.55
CA ILE A 49 7.13 -0.22 7.95
C ILE A 49 7.31 0.86 9.04
N GLN A 50 6.95 0.55 10.28
CA GLN A 50 6.97 1.52 11.38
C GLN A 50 8.23 1.42 12.26
N VAL A 51 9.08 0.41 12.07
CA VAL A 51 10.19 0.12 13.01
C VAL A 51 11.35 1.11 12.95
N CYS A 52 11.87 1.42 11.76
CA CYS A 52 13.03 2.31 11.60
C CYS A 52 13.00 3.02 10.23
N ARG A 53 13.82 4.07 10.06
CA ARG A 53 13.83 4.89 8.84
C ARG A 53 14.21 4.10 7.58
N GLN A 54 15.18 3.20 7.69
CA GLN A 54 15.66 2.39 6.56
C GLN A 54 14.57 1.42 6.08
N THR A 55 14.06 0.57 6.98
CA THR A 55 12.97 -0.35 6.65
C THR A 55 11.74 0.40 6.17
N ARG A 56 11.39 1.54 6.78
CA ARG A 56 10.29 2.37 6.29
C ARG A 56 10.49 2.78 4.83
N SER A 57 11.67 3.28 4.46
CA SER A 57 11.93 3.73 3.08
C SER A 57 11.85 2.59 2.07
N GLU A 58 12.44 1.44 2.40
CA GLU A 58 12.50 0.28 1.49
C GLU A 58 11.12 -0.41 1.39
N ALA A 59 10.52 -0.73 2.52
CA ALA A 59 9.29 -1.52 2.60
C ALA A 59 8.03 -0.75 2.19
N THR A 60 8.00 0.59 2.33
CA THR A 60 6.85 1.41 1.88
C THR A 60 6.63 1.30 0.39
N ALA A 61 7.71 1.33 -0.41
CA ALA A 61 7.62 1.22 -1.86
C ALA A 61 7.07 -0.15 -2.29
N ILE A 62 7.50 -1.23 -1.62
CA ILE A 62 6.99 -2.58 -1.87
C ILE A 62 5.51 -2.67 -1.47
N TYR A 63 5.16 -2.27 -0.25
CA TYR A 63 3.80 -2.42 0.26
C TYR A 63 2.78 -1.62 -0.56
N TYR A 64 3.00 -0.33 -0.81
CA TYR A 64 2.02 0.49 -1.53
C TYR A 64 2.12 0.31 -3.06
N GLY A 65 3.30 -0.01 -3.59
CA GLY A 65 3.54 -0.17 -5.03
C GLY A 65 3.07 -1.49 -5.60
N GLN A 66 3.16 -2.57 -4.83
CA GLN A 66 2.91 -3.92 -5.34
C GLN A 66 1.61 -4.54 -4.82
N ASN A 67 1.07 -4.09 -3.68
CA ASN A 67 -0.26 -4.56 -3.25
C ASN A 67 -1.38 -3.90 -4.05
N ALA A 68 -2.49 -4.64 -4.15
CA ALA A 68 -3.78 -4.09 -4.49
C ALA A 68 -4.53 -3.68 -3.22
N PHE A 69 -5.26 -2.57 -3.29
CA PHE A 69 -6.14 -2.07 -2.25
C PHE A 69 -7.55 -2.01 -2.78
N ARG A 70 -8.54 -2.29 -1.94
CA ARG A 70 -9.96 -2.31 -2.33
C ARG A 70 -10.78 -1.55 -1.31
N CYS A 71 -11.61 -0.62 -1.75
CA CYS A 71 -12.65 -0.03 -0.91
C CYS A 71 -14.04 -0.49 -1.38
N ILE A 72 -14.92 -0.74 -0.41
CA ILE A 72 -16.31 -1.11 -0.67
C ILE A 72 -17.20 0.12 -0.48
N VAL A 73 -17.91 0.49 -1.54
CA VAL A 73 -18.83 1.62 -1.63
C VAL A 73 -20.25 1.10 -1.38
N VAL A 74 -20.74 1.32 -0.16
CA VAL A 74 -22.08 0.90 0.28
C VAL A 74 -23.16 1.91 -0.14
N TYR A 75 -22.79 3.20 -0.23
CA TYR A 75 -23.69 4.31 -0.57
C TYR A 75 -23.03 5.23 -1.61
N GLU A 76 -23.83 6.00 -2.38
CA GLU A 76 -23.33 6.87 -3.45
C GLU A 76 -22.29 7.91 -2.99
N MET A 77 -22.31 8.30 -1.71
CA MET A 77 -21.40 9.29 -1.14
C MET A 77 -20.21 8.69 -0.37
N CYS A 78 -19.88 7.41 -0.56
CA CYS A 78 -18.79 6.79 0.19
C CYS A 78 -17.44 7.46 -0.14
N ARG A 79 -16.85 8.13 0.86
CA ARG A 79 -15.54 8.80 0.75
C ARG A 79 -14.38 7.95 1.25
N THR A 80 -14.57 6.65 1.50
CA THR A 80 -13.55 5.78 2.10
C THR A 80 -12.19 5.84 1.39
N ALA A 81 -12.15 5.79 0.06
CA ALA A 81 -10.90 5.93 -0.70
C ALA A 81 -10.25 7.31 -0.51
N TYR A 82 -11.05 8.38 -0.55
CA TYR A 82 -10.58 9.75 -0.34
C TYR A 82 -10.05 9.94 1.09
N ASP A 83 -10.79 9.47 2.09
CA ASP A 83 -10.40 9.53 3.49
C ASP A 83 -9.10 8.77 3.68
N TRP A 84 -8.95 7.56 3.14
CA TRP A 84 -7.69 6.82 3.23
C TRP A 84 -6.51 7.57 2.61
N LEU A 85 -6.65 8.06 1.38
CA LEU A 85 -5.59 8.78 0.69
C LEU A 85 -5.18 10.08 1.39
N THR A 86 -6.12 10.76 2.06
CA THR A 86 -5.83 12.01 2.79
C THR A 86 -5.13 11.79 4.13
N HIS A 87 -5.24 10.60 4.73
CA HIS A 87 -4.51 10.25 5.95
C HIS A 87 -3.09 9.73 5.68
N LEU A 88 -2.76 9.41 4.43
CA LEU A 88 -1.44 8.95 4.06
C LEU A 88 -0.45 10.11 3.90
N PRO A 89 0.86 9.89 4.17
CA PRO A 89 1.88 10.87 3.83
C PRO A 89 1.85 11.19 2.33
N ARG A 90 2.09 12.45 1.97
CA ARG A 90 2.09 12.89 0.55
C ARG A 90 3.07 12.12 -0.34
N THR A 91 4.10 11.54 0.24
CA THR A 91 5.12 10.73 -0.45
C THR A 91 4.63 9.33 -0.82
N THR A 92 3.61 8.79 -0.15
CA THR A 92 3.15 7.40 -0.38
C THR A 92 2.03 7.33 -1.41
N VAL A 93 1.20 8.37 -1.53
CA VAL A 93 0.12 8.42 -2.53
C VAL A 93 0.59 8.13 -3.97
N PRO A 94 1.70 8.70 -4.48
CA PRO A 94 2.16 8.38 -5.84
C PRO A 94 2.69 6.94 -6.00
N MET A 95 2.99 6.25 -4.90
CA MET A 95 3.41 4.86 -4.92
C MET A 95 2.23 3.90 -5.05
N ILE A 96 1.00 4.33 -4.79
CA ILE A 96 -0.16 3.45 -4.87
C ILE A 96 -0.52 3.23 -6.33
N HIS A 97 -0.35 2.00 -6.80
CA HIS A 97 -0.63 1.67 -8.20
C HIS A 97 -1.93 0.91 -8.46
N ASN A 98 -2.48 0.25 -7.44
CA ASN A 98 -3.62 -0.66 -7.60
C ASN A 98 -4.71 -0.35 -6.57
N LEU A 99 -5.59 0.60 -6.86
CA LEU A 99 -6.75 0.92 -6.01
C LEU A 99 -8.05 0.51 -6.71
N GLN A 100 -8.84 -0.33 -6.07
CA GLN A 100 -10.13 -0.82 -6.56
C GLN A 100 -11.27 -0.23 -5.73
N THR A 101 -12.38 0.10 -6.36
CA THR A 101 -13.61 0.53 -5.69
C THR A 101 -14.77 -0.36 -6.11
N LEU A 102 -15.35 -1.13 -5.18
CA LEU A 102 -16.45 -2.04 -5.44
C LEU A 102 -17.77 -1.42 -4.99
N ARG A 103 -18.80 -1.38 -5.83
CA ARG A 103 -20.14 -0.89 -5.45
C ARG A 103 -21.06 -2.06 -5.09
N LEU A 104 -21.66 -2.03 -3.89
CA LEU A 104 -22.55 -3.12 -3.43
C LEU A 104 -23.95 -3.11 -4.07
N SER A 105 -24.41 -2.00 -4.65
CA SER A 105 -25.78 -1.88 -5.20
C SER A 105 -25.97 -2.51 -6.60
N GLY A 106 -25.09 -3.42 -7.01
CA GLY A 106 -25.13 -4.10 -8.30
C GLY A 106 -23.71 -4.36 -8.82
N HIS A 107 -23.16 -5.54 -8.50
CA HIS A 107 -22.00 -6.26 -9.06
C HIS A 107 -21.12 -5.53 -10.09
N LYS A 108 -20.63 -4.32 -9.81
CA LYS A 108 -19.69 -3.61 -10.69
C LYS A 108 -18.47 -3.21 -9.87
N THR A 109 -17.36 -3.87 -10.18
CA THR A 109 -16.04 -3.56 -9.65
C THR A 109 -15.41 -2.49 -10.53
N HIS A 110 -15.07 -1.34 -9.96
CA HIS A 110 -14.33 -0.30 -10.67
C HIS A 110 -12.85 -0.35 -10.25
N ILE A 111 -11.94 -0.30 -11.22
CA ILE A 111 -10.50 -0.23 -10.96
C ILE A 111 -10.07 1.22 -11.20
N LEU A 112 -9.53 1.87 -10.17
CA LEU A 112 -8.93 3.19 -10.27
C LEU A 112 -7.45 3.03 -10.58
N LEU A 113 -7.06 3.39 -11.81
CA LEU A 113 -5.66 3.45 -12.20
C LEU A 113 -5.04 4.78 -11.75
N PRO A 114 -3.78 4.78 -11.26
CA PRO A 114 -3.09 5.94 -10.73
C PRO A 114 -2.66 6.91 -11.84
N GLY A 115 -3.58 7.72 -12.33
CA GLY A 115 -3.29 8.86 -13.20
C GLY A 115 -3.13 10.13 -12.38
N SER A 116 -1.89 10.45 -11.98
CA SER A 116 -1.38 11.77 -11.62
C SER A 116 -2.37 12.73 -10.95
N PHE A 117 -2.32 12.83 -9.62
CA PHE A 117 -2.89 13.87 -8.73
C PHE A 117 -3.49 15.11 -9.45
N LYS A 118 -4.57 14.91 -10.17
CA LYS A 118 -5.46 15.91 -10.76
C LYS A 118 -6.83 15.50 -10.27
N GLN A 119 -7.63 16.49 -9.92
CA GLN A 119 -8.91 16.36 -9.24
C GLN A 119 -9.99 15.59 -10.03
N ASN A 120 -9.62 14.88 -11.10
CA ASN A 120 -10.51 14.15 -12.00
C ASN A 120 -10.02 12.69 -12.10
N TRP A 121 -10.46 11.83 -11.20
CA TRP A 121 -10.30 10.39 -11.36
C TRP A 121 -11.25 9.91 -12.45
N THR A 122 -10.72 9.44 -13.57
CA THR A 122 -11.52 8.83 -14.64
C THR A 122 -11.91 7.42 -14.21
N LEU A 123 -13.20 7.21 -13.94
CA LEU A 123 -13.77 5.87 -13.78
C LEU A 123 -13.47 5.07 -15.06
N SER A 124 -12.69 4.01 -14.93
CA SER A 124 -12.51 3.04 -16.01
C SER A 124 -13.49 1.89 -15.77
N PHE A 125 -14.38 1.65 -16.72
CA PHE A 125 -15.29 0.51 -16.71
C PHE A 125 -14.54 -0.70 -17.24
N GLY A 126 -14.41 -1.75 -16.42
CA GLY A 126 -14.13 -3.08 -16.96
C GLY A 126 -15.44 -3.63 -17.50
N GLU A 127 -15.53 -3.83 -18.81
CA GLU A 127 -16.59 -4.63 -19.40
C GLU A 127 -16.38 -6.08 -18.95
N GLU A 128 -17.20 -6.55 -18.02
CA GLU A 128 -17.38 -7.98 -17.84
C GLU A 128 -18.06 -8.48 -19.11
N GLY A 129 -17.38 -9.36 -19.85
CA GLY A 129 -17.93 -10.01 -21.02
C GLY A 129 -19.23 -10.70 -20.66
N GLU A 130 -20.29 -10.35 -21.40
CA GLU A 130 -21.52 -11.12 -21.46
C GLU A 130 -21.21 -12.48 -22.09
N GLU A 131 -21.41 -13.57 -21.35
CA GLU A 131 -21.70 -14.91 -21.87
C GLU A 131 -23.16 -15.26 -21.59
#